data_AF-A0A075ANV2-F1
#
_entry.id   AF-A0A075ANV2-F1
#
_cell.length_a   1.000
_cell.length_b   1.000
_cell.length_c   1.000
_cell.angle_alpha   90.00
_cell.angle_beta   90.00
_cell.angle_gamma   90.00
#
_symmetry.space_group_name_H-M   'P 1'
#
loop_
_entity.id
_entity.type
_entity.pdbx_description
1 polymer ?
#
loop_
_entity_poly.entity_id
_entity_poly.type
_entity_poly.pdbx_seq_one_letter_code
_entity_poly.pdbx_strand_id
1 'polypeptide(L)'
;MFRQSLSLFIKKQKETFPPRDPSHTVEWFLKTIRRECDQYIDKFKDWDHLFTVTSKEMEELGIHARARKKILMWTERYRQGFDPFYIYPSQKLVRKHIQLRRMAEAKAAENQNKQGNQ
;
A
#
# COMPACT_ATOMS: atom_id res chain seq x y z
N MET A 1 13.01 -10.78 10.79
CA MET A 1 13.57 -10.94 9.43
C MET A 1 13.34 -9.65 8.63
N PHE A 2 14.44 -9.06 8.16
CA PHE A 2 14.57 -7.95 7.20
C PHE A 2 13.75 -6.67 7.43
N ARG A 3 14.09 -5.93 8.48
CA ARG A 3 14.09 -4.45 8.43
C ARG A 3 15.41 -4.02 7.79
N GLN A 4 15.52 -4.19 6.47
CA GLN A 4 16.66 -3.61 5.76
C GLN A 4 16.53 -2.09 5.82
N SER A 5 17.65 -1.45 6.16
CA SER A 5 17.80 -0.01 6.34
C SER A 5 17.24 0.75 5.13
N LEU A 6 16.21 1.57 5.38
CA LEU A 6 15.68 2.54 4.41
C LEU A 6 16.58 3.79 4.27
N SER A 7 17.66 3.90 5.05
CA SER A 7 18.38 5.17 5.25
C SER A 7 19.47 5.49 4.21
N LEU A 8 19.86 4.54 3.35
CA LEU A 8 20.87 4.79 2.30
C LEU A 8 20.27 5.14 0.92
N PHE A 9 18.95 5.14 0.79
CA PHE A 9 18.29 4.96 -0.51
C PHE A 9 17.53 6.21 -1.05
N ILE A 10 17.92 7.42 -0.63
CA ILE A 10 17.22 8.66 -1.03
C ILE A 10 17.89 9.35 -2.25
N LYS A 11 19.17 9.06 -2.57
CA LYS A 11 19.89 9.79 -3.63
C LYS A 11 19.74 9.24 -5.06
N LYS A 12 19.21 8.03 -5.26
CA LYS A 12 19.08 7.37 -6.58
C LYS A 12 17.62 7.23 -7.05
N GLN A 13 16.83 8.30 -7.04
CA GLN A 13 15.39 8.26 -7.36
C GLN A 13 15.01 8.95 -8.68
N LYS A 14 15.99 9.40 -9.49
CA LYS A 14 15.72 10.20 -10.71
C LYS A 14 15.97 9.45 -12.02
N GLU A 15 16.24 8.16 -11.98
CA GLU A 15 16.36 7.36 -13.21
C GLU A 15 14.97 6.85 -13.59
N THR A 16 14.46 7.32 -14.73
CA THR A 16 13.27 6.78 -15.38
C THR A 16 13.55 5.33 -15.76
N PHE A 17 12.71 4.41 -15.30
CA PHE A 17 12.89 2.99 -15.57
C PHE A 17 11.83 2.55 -16.58
N PRO A 18 12.20 2.21 -17.83
CA PRO A 18 11.22 1.83 -18.82
C PRO A 18 10.46 0.56 -18.39
N PRO A 19 9.17 0.43 -18.75
CA PRO A 19 8.43 -0.80 -18.51
C PRO A 19 9.15 -1.98 -19.16
N ARG A 20 9.34 -3.08 -18.42
CA ARG A 20 9.95 -4.31 -18.95
C ARG A 20 9.09 -4.95 -20.05
N ASP A 21 7.78 -4.78 -19.96
CA ASP A 21 6.79 -5.27 -20.90
C ASP A 21 5.88 -4.10 -21.29
N PRO A 22 5.56 -3.90 -22.58
CA PRO A 22 4.63 -2.86 -23.03
C PRO A 22 3.24 -2.91 -22.37
N SER A 23 2.81 -4.07 -21.89
CA SER A 23 1.54 -4.25 -21.16
C SER A 23 1.58 -3.70 -19.73
N HIS A 24 2.76 -3.41 -19.19
CA HIS A 24 2.90 -2.84 -17.85
C HIS A 24 2.53 -1.36 -17.86
N THR A 25 1.28 -1.09 -17.47
CA THR A 25 0.76 0.25 -17.24
C THR A 25 0.75 0.60 -15.76
N VAL A 26 0.66 1.89 -15.43
CA VAL A 26 0.51 2.36 -14.04
C VAL A 26 -0.71 1.71 -13.37
N GLU A 27 -1.81 1.61 -14.12
CA GLU A 27 -3.01 0.91 -13.68
C GLU A 27 -2.74 -0.54 -13.31
N TRP A 28 -2.10 -1.29 -14.21
CA TRP A 28 -1.76 -2.69 -13.98
C TRP A 28 -0.89 -2.84 -12.73
N PHE A 29 0.11 -1.98 -12.56
CA PHE A 29 1.02 -2.02 -11.43
C PHE A 29 0.29 -1.80 -10.09
N LEU A 30 -0.51 -0.74 -10.00
CA LEU A 30 -1.25 -0.38 -8.78
C LEU A 30 -2.39 -1.38 -8.47
N LYS A 31 -3.09 -1.89 -9.50
CA LYS A 31 -4.10 -2.94 -9.35
C LYS A 31 -3.48 -4.28 -8.91
N THR A 32 -2.26 -4.59 -9.34
CA THR A 32 -1.58 -5.85 -8.98
C THR A 32 -1.12 -5.87 -7.52
N ILE A 33 -0.53 -4.77 -7.04
CA ILE A 33 -0.08 -4.70 -5.63
C ILE A 33 -1.25 -4.66 -4.63
N ARG A 34 -2.42 -4.15 -5.06
CA ARG A 34 -3.63 -3.93 -4.25
C ARG A 34 -3.31 -3.18 -2.94
N ARG A 35 -4.11 -3.41 -1.89
CA ARG A 35 -3.95 -2.78 -0.56
C ARG A 35 -4.11 -1.27 -0.59
N GLU A 36 -5.24 -0.82 -1.13
CA GLU A 36 -5.66 0.58 -1.15
C GLU A 36 -4.80 1.46 -2.07
N CYS A 37 -4.01 0.87 -2.97
CA CYS A 37 -3.18 1.59 -3.94
C CYS A 37 -3.91 1.84 -5.28
N ASP A 38 -4.95 1.04 -5.55
CA ASP A 38 -5.83 1.10 -6.71
C ASP A 38 -6.64 2.39 -6.81
N GLN A 39 -7.05 2.97 -5.68
CA GLN A 39 -7.77 4.25 -5.66
C GLN A 39 -6.93 5.49 -6.06
N TYR A 40 -5.61 5.33 -6.17
CA TYR A 40 -4.69 6.45 -6.47
C TYR A 40 -4.17 6.44 -7.91
N ILE A 41 -4.75 5.61 -8.79
CA ILE A 41 -4.39 5.54 -10.20
C ILE A 41 -4.42 6.93 -10.84
N ASP A 42 -5.51 7.67 -10.64
CA ASP A 42 -5.74 9.00 -11.23
C ASP A 42 -4.76 10.08 -10.74
N LYS A 43 -3.94 9.79 -9.72
CA LYS A 43 -2.94 10.71 -9.19
C LYS A 43 -1.61 10.64 -9.94
N PHE A 44 -1.39 9.58 -10.72
CA PHE A 44 -0.16 9.39 -11.48
C PHE A 44 -0.42 9.66 -12.96
N LYS A 45 0.43 10.49 -13.57
CA LYS A 45 0.32 10.85 -14.99
C LYS A 45 0.74 9.69 -15.89
N ASP A 46 1.98 9.23 -15.68
CA ASP A 46 2.64 8.27 -16.54
C ASP A 46 3.48 7.28 -15.72
N TRP A 47 3.99 6.25 -16.41
CA TRP A 47 4.91 5.27 -15.82
C TRP A 47 6.16 5.93 -15.25
N ASP A 48 6.74 6.87 -15.98
CA ASP A 48 7.92 7.60 -15.51
C ASP A 48 7.63 8.38 -14.23
N HIS A 49 6.43 8.97 -14.13
CA HIS A 49 6.01 9.68 -12.92
C HIS A 49 5.91 8.73 -11.73
N LEU A 50 5.37 7.51 -11.90
CA LEU A 50 5.29 6.50 -10.84
C LEU A 50 6.68 6.13 -10.28
N PHE A 51 7.71 6.06 -11.13
CA PHE A 51 9.06 5.65 -10.74
C PHE A 51 9.95 6.80 -10.26
N THR A 52 9.56 8.06 -10.50
CA THR A 52 10.34 9.24 -10.12
C THR A 52 9.77 9.99 -8.91
N VAL A 53 8.46 9.82 -8.65
CA VAL A 53 7.76 10.53 -7.58
C VAL A 53 8.24 10.12 -6.19
N THR A 54 8.46 11.13 -5.35
CA THR A 54 8.94 10.99 -3.98
C THR A 54 7.80 10.79 -2.99
N SER A 55 8.12 10.29 -1.79
CA SER A 55 7.11 10.18 -0.72
C SER A 55 6.48 11.53 -0.34
N LYS A 56 7.19 12.64 -0.55
CA LYS A 56 6.71 13.99 -0.18
C LYS A 56 5.73 14.52 -1.23
N GLU A 57 6.06 14.36 -2.51
CA GLU A 57 5.14 14.68 -3.62
C GLU A 57 3.88 13.79 -3.56
N MET A 58 4.02 12.49 -3.25
CA MET A 58 2.87 11.62 -3.02
C MET A 58 1.98 12.08 -1.85
N GLU A 59 2.56 12.70 -0.83
CA GLU A 59 1.81 13.25 0.30
C GLU A 59 1.00 14.49 -0.10
N GLU A 60 1.60 15.37 -0.90
CA GLU A 60 0.95 16.54 -1.49
C GLU A 60 -0.21 16.14 -2.43
N LEU A 61 -0.08 14.99 -3.12
CA LEU A 61 -1.15 14.40 -3.93
C LEU A 61 -2.29 13.77 -3.11
N GLY A 62 -2.18 13.76 -1.77
CA GLY A 62 -3.18 13.21 -0.86
C GLY A 62 -3.14 11.68 -0.71
N ILE A 63 -2.05 11.03 -1.12
CA ILE A 63 -1.93 9.57 -1.04
C ILE A 63 -1.66 9.17 0.41
N HIS A 64 -2.47 8.29 0.99
CA HIS A 64 -2.30 7.86 2.39
C HIS A 64 -0.93 7.22 2.65
N ALA A 65 -0.35 7.46 3.83
CA ALA A 65 1.01 7.05 4.17
C ALA A 65 1.28 5.54 4.00
N ARG A 66 0.25 4.71 4.19
CA ARG A 66 0.33 3.25 3.98
C ARG A 66 0.53 2.89 2.51
N ALA A 67 -0.19 3.56 1.61
CA ALA A 67 -0.09 3.35 0.17
C ALA A 67 1.26 3.87 -0.34
N ARG A 68 1.71 5.07 0.09
CA ARG A 68 3.03 5.62 -0.28
C ARG A 68 4.17 4.62 0.00
N LYS A 69 4.20 4.06 1.21
CA LYS A 69 5.19 3.04 1.60
C LYS A 69 5.15 1.79 0.73
N LYS A 70 3.95 1.38 0.28
CA LYS A 70 3.79 0.19 -0.55
C LYS A 70 4.21 0.44 -1.99
N ILE A 71 3.83 1.58 -2.56
CA ILE A 71 4.23 1.98 -3.90
C ILE A 71 5.75 2.05 -3.97
N LEU A 72 6.41 2.79 -3.07
CA LEU A 72 7.88 2.93 -3.05
C LEU A 72 8.61 1.60 -2.83
N MET A 73 8.07 0.73 -1.98
CA MET A 73 8.64 -0.60 -1.77
C MET A 73 8.57 -1.46 -3.04
N TRP A 74 7.47 -1.38 -3.78
CA TRP A 74 7.27 -2.17 -5.00
C TRP A 74 8.01 -1.59 -6.21
N THR A 75 8.06 -0.27 -6.38
CA THR A 75 8.88 0.35 -7.43
C THR A 75 10.34 -0.02 -7.26
N GLU A 76 10.82 -0.10 -6.02
CA GLU A 76 12.17 -0.54 -5.75
C GLU A 76 12.40 -2.03 -6.05
N ARG A 77 11.47 -2.88 -5.65
CA ARG A 77 11.51 -4.31 -6.01
C ARG A 77 11.51 -4.51 -7.53
N TYR A 78 10.75 -3.69 -8.24
CA TYR A 78 10.71 -3.71 -9.70
C TYR A 78 12.08 -3.35 -10.31
N ARG A 79 12.76 -2.31 -9.78
CA ARG A 79 14.15 -1.98 -10.18
C ARG A 79 15.12 -3.13 -9.91
N GLN A 80 14.89 -3.91 -8.85
CA GLN A 80 15.67 -5.10 -8.51
C GLN A 80 15.33 -6.34 -9.35
N GLY A 81 14.36 -6.23 -10.28
CA GLY A 81 13.96 -7.32 -11.16
C GLY A 81 12.87 -8.23 -10.61
N PHE A 82 12.16 -7.82 -9.56
CA PHE A 82 11.00 -8.53 -9.05
C PHE A 82 9.71 -7.92 -9.60
N ASP A 83 8.92 -8.71 -10.31
CA ASP A 83 7.61 -8.28 -10.79
C ASP A 83 6.61 -8.15 -9.63
N PRO A 84 5.70 -7.16 -9.67
CA PRO A 84 4.69 -6.97 -8.65
C PRO A 84 3.75 -8.17 -8.61
N PHE A 85 3.40 -8.59 -7.40
CA PHE A 85 2.36 -9.60 -7.19
C PHE A 85 1.59 -9.29 -5.91
N TYR A 86 0.35 -9.79 -5.82
CA TYR A 86 -0.44 -9.58 -4.63
C TYR A 86 0.04 -10.44 -3.46
N ILE A 87 0.52 -9.79 -2.39
CA ILE A 87 0.89 -10.47 -1.15
C ILE A 87 -0.36 -10.68 -0.30
N TYR A 88 -0.91 -11.89 -0.39
CA TYR A 88 -2.04 -12.34 0.42
C TYR A 88 -1.74 -12.21 1.92
N PRO A 89 -2.66 -11.63 2.72
CA PRO A 89 -2.52 -11.67 4.16
C PRO A 89 -2.61 -13.11 4.67
N SER A 90 -1.90 -13.42 5.76
CA SER A 90 -2.03 -14.73 6.42
C SER A 90 -3.49 -14.96 6.85
N GLN A 91 -4.06 -16.10 6.44
CA GLN A 91 -5.43 -16.48 6.80
C GLN A 91 -5.67 -16.46 8.32
N LYS A 92 -4.65 -16.85 9.11
CA LYS A 92 -4.69 -16.80 10.57
C LYS A 92 -4.89 -15.36 11.09
N LEU A 93 -4.20 -14.38 10.50
CA LEU A 93 -4.34 -12.97 10.87
C LEU A 93 -5.71 -12.41 10.47
N VAL A 94 -6.21 -12.79 9.28
CA VAL A 94 -7.53 -12.37 8.81
C VAL A 94 -8.63 -12.86 9.76
N ARG A 95 -8.61 -14.16 10.11
CA ARG A 95 -9.56 -14.75 11.07
C ARG A 95 -9.51 -14.06 12.43
N LYS A 96 -8.30 -13.84 12.96
CA LYS A 96 -8.11 -13.13 14.23
C LYS A 96 -8.68 -11.71 14.20
N HIS A 97 -8.45 -10.97 13.10
CA HIS A 97 -8.99 -9.61 12.94
C HIS A 97 -10.51 -9.59 12.96
N ILE A 98 -11.16 -10.51 12.23
CA ILE A 98 -12.62 -10.64 12.20
C ILE A 98 -13.18 -10.95 13.59
N GLN A 99 -12.55 -11.89 14.30
CA GLN A 99 -12.96 -12.25 15.66
C GLN A 99 -12.87 -11.06 16.62
N LEU A 100 -11.78 -10.29 16.57
CA LEU A 100 -11.59 -9.11 17.42
C LEU A 100 -12.63 -8.01 17.13
N ARG A 101 -12.99 -7.77 15.87
CA ARG A 101 -14.05 -6.81 15.53
C ARG A 101 -15.40 -7.23 16.12
N ARG A 102 -15.80 -8.49 15.91
CA ARG A 102 -17.05 -9.04 16.46
C ARG A 102 -17.11 -8.92 17.98
N MET A 103 -15.99 -9.20 18.67
CA MET A 103 -15.91 -9.06 20.13
C MET A 103 -16.04 -7.59 20.57
N ALA A 104 -15.42 -6.65 19.86
CA ALA A 104 -15.54 -5.23 20.16
C ALA A 104 -16.96 -4.69 19.93
N GLU A 105 -17.61 -5.13 18.84
CA GLU A 105 -19.02 -4.81 18.54
C GLU A 105 -19.97 -5.36 19.59
N ALA A 106 -19.81 -6.63 20.00
CA ALA A 106 -20.60 -7.24 21.07
C ALA A 106 -20.44 -6.50 22.40
N LYS A 107 -19.20 -6.15 22.77
CA LYS A 107 -18.92 -5.37 23.98
C LYS A 107 -19.51 -3.96 23.91
N ALA A 108 -19.52 -3.32 22.75
CA ALA A 108 -20.16 -2.01 22.56
C ALA A 108 -21.68 -2.10 22.73
N ALA A 109 -22.32 -3.16 22.22
CA ALA A 109 -23.74 -3.41 22.39
C ALA A 109 -24.12 -3.67 23.85
N GLU A 110 -23.31 -4.46 24.59
CA GLU A 110 -23.49 -4.69 26.02
C GLU A 110 -23.42 -3.39 26.84
N ASN A 111 -22.48 -2.49 26.50
CA ASN A 111 -22.33 -1.21 27.19
C ASN A 111 -23.53 -0.27 26.93
N GLN A 112 -24.07 -0.27 25.70
CA GLN A 112 -25.27 0.53 25.36
C GLN A 112 -26.51 0.03 26.11
N ASN A 113 -26.68 -1.29 26.26
CA ASN A 113 -27.80 -1.85 26.99
C ASN A 113 -27.75 -1.53 28.50
N LYS A 114 -26.55 -1.40 29.08
CA LYS A 114 -26.36 -1.02 30.49
C LYS A 114 -26.63 0.46 30.77
N GLN A 115 -26.40 1.35 29.79
CA GLN A 115 -26.64 2.79 29.93
C GLN A 115 -28.12 3.18 29.75
N GLY A 116 -28.93 2.34 29.08
CA GLY A 116 -30.36 2.56 28.91
C GLY A 116 -31.25 1.99 30.02
N ASN A 117 -30.68 1.30 31.01
CA ASN A 117 -31.40 0.65 32.11
C ASN A 117 -31.03 1.24 33.49
N GLN A 118 -30.57 2.49 33.51
CA GLN A 118 -30.35 3.31 34.71
C GLN A 118 -31.27 4.52 34.71
#